data_AF-A0A3D5V9X8-F1
#
_entry.id   AF-A0A3D5V9X8-F1
#
_cell.length_a   1.000
_cell.length_b   1.000
_cell.length_c   1.000
_cell.angle_alpha   90.00
_cell.angle_beta   90.00
_cell.angle_gamma   90.00
#
_symmetry.space_group_name_H-M   'P 1'
#
loop_
_entity.id
_entity.type
_entity.pdbx_description
1 polymer ?
#
loop_
_entity_poly.entity_id
_entity_poly.type
_entity_poly.pdbx_seq_one_letter_code
_entity_poly.pdbx_strand_id
1 'polypeptide(L)'
;CNYHRKINSSRAFAKLDSIIFKSIWNWAKRGHPTKSKGWIKKKYFTVIGNRNWIFFGKVKEKIVTLISAQSIKIVRHLKIRNTANPFDKCWKDYFIARKRNGTDMRCRVI
;
A
#
# COMPACT_ATOMS: atom_id res chain seq x y z
N CYS A 1 2.98 6.35 -0.82
CA CYS A 1 2.54 6.57 0.57
C CYS A 1 3.46 5.85 1.55
N ASN A 2 4.58 6.48 1.94
CA ASN A 2 5.54 5.84 2.85
C ASN A 2 5.22 6.07 4.33
N TYR A 3 4.51 7.16 4.65
CA TYR A 3 4.21 7.57 6.02
C TYR A 3 3.24 6.60 6.73
N HIS A 4 2.07 6.33 6.13
CA HIS A 4 1.06 5.44 6.73
C HIS A 4 1.32 3.95 6.53
N ARG A 5 2.48 3.54 5.97
CA ARG A 5 2.78 2.12 5.69
C ARG A 5 2.89 1.26 6.96
N LYS A 6 3.15 1.91 8.10
CA LYS A 6 3.48 1.29 9.39
C LYS A 6 2.25 1.03 10.27
N ILE A 7 1.19 1.80 10.05
CA ILE A 7 -0.06 1.70 10.80
C ILE A 7 -0.94 0.67 10.08
N ASN A 8 -1.77 -0.09 10.80
CA ASN A 8 -2.66 -1.08 10.20
C ASN A 8 -3.81 -0.39 9.45
N SER A 9 -3.50 0.20 8.30
CA SER A 9 -4.37 1.09 7.55
C SER A 9 -4.87 0.48 6.24
N SER A 10 -4.91 -0.86 6.13
CA SER A 10 -5.42 -1.55 4.93
C SER A 10 -6.81 -1.07 4.53
N ARG A 11 -7.72 -1.01 5.51
CA ARG A 11 -9.10 -0.53 5.31
C ARG A 11 -9.13 0.95 4.92
N ALA A 12 -8.25 1.76 5.50
CA ALA A 12 -8.15 3.18 5.14
C ALA A 12 -7.63 3.36 3.71
N PHE A 13 -6.63 2.57 3.27
CA PHE A 13 -6.15 2.60 1.89
C PHE A 13 -7.21 2.16 0.89
N ALA A 14 -7.98 1.11 1.20
CA ALA A 14 -9.11 0.71 0.36
C ALA A 14 -10.18 1.81 0.26
N LYS A 15 -10.48 2.48 1.38
CA LYS A 15 -11.42 3.62 1.41
C LYS A 15 -10.89 4.80 0.59
N LEU A 16 -9.60 5.11 0.70
CA LEU A 16 -8.95 6.17 -0.09
C LEU A 16 -9.01 5.86 -1.58
N ASP A 17 -8.65 4.64 -2.00
CA ASP A 17 -8.73 4.22 -3.40
C ASP A 17 -10.16 4.35 -3.95
N SER A 18 -11.18 3.98 -3.16
CA SER A 18 -12.59 4.15 -3.53
C SER A 18 -13.01 5.62 -3.70
N ILE A 19 -12.59 6.49 -2.80
CA ILE A 19 -12.88 7.93 -2.87
C ILE A 19 -12.20 8.54 -4.09
N ILE A 20 -10.93 8.23 -4.32
CA ILE A 20 -10.16 8.72 -5.47
C ILE A 20 -10.83 8.28 -6.77
N PHE A 21 -11.18 7.00 -6.86
CA PHE A 21 -11.90 6.46 -8.02
C PHE A 21 -13.21 7.21 -8.30
N LYS A 22 -14.04 7.43 -7.27
CA LYS A 22 -15.32 8.13 -7.41
C LYS A 22 -15.13 9.58 -7.85
N SER A 23 -14.13 10.27 -7.32
CA SER A 23 -13.78 11.64 -7.71
C SER A 23 -13.35 11.73 -9.17
N ILE A 24 -12.47 10.83 -9.63
CA ILE A 24 -12.02 10.75 -11.03
C ILE A 24 -13.20 10.43 -11.94
N TRP A 25 -14.04 9.46 -11.57
CA TRP A 25 -15.21 9.08 -12.37
C TRP A 25 -16.20 10.23 -12.54
N ASN A 26 -16.48 10.97 -11.45
CA ASN A 26 -17.35 12.13 -11.51
C ASN A 26 -16.75 13.27 -12.33
N TRP A 27 -15.44 13.52 -12.22
CA TRP A 27 -14.73 14.46 -13.08
C TRP A 27 -14.84 14.06 -14.56
N ALA A 28 -14.57 12.81 -14.90
CA ALA A 28 -14.63 12.31 -16.27
C ALA A 28 -16.05 12.39 -16.87
N LYS A 29 -17.08 12.08 -16.07
CA LYS A 29 -18.49 12.29 -16.46
C LYS A 29 -18.84 13.75 -16.70
N ARG A 30 -18.42 14.65 -15.80
CA ARG A 30 -18.71 16.08 -15.92
C ARG A 30 -18.03 16.69 -17.15
N GLY A 31 -16.83 16.22 -17.51
CA GLY A 31 -16.14 16.68 -18.72
C GLY A 31 -16.75 16.18 -20.03
N HIS A 32 -17.59 15.14 -20.00
CA HIS A 32 -18.17 14.52 -21.20
C HIS A 32 -19.67 14.22 -21.04
N PRO A 33 -20.53 15.25 -20.90
CA PRO A 33 -21.95 15.07 -20.63
C PRO A 33 -22.71 14.36 -21.77
N THR A 34 -22.24 14.49 -23.01
CA THR A 34 -22.88 13.90 -24.21
C THR A 34 -22.35 12.51 -24.56
N LYS A 35 -21.28 12.04 -23.90
CA LYS A 35 -20.67 10.75 -24.21
C LYS A 35 -21.21 9.67 -23.29
N SER A 36 -21.34 8.45 -23.85
CA SER A 36 -21.78 7.31 -23.06
C SER A 36 -20.74 6.95 -21.98
N LYS A 37 -21.22 6.36 -20.88
CA LYS A 37 -20.35 5.87 -19.80
C LYS A 37 -19.31 4.86 -20.31
N GLY A 38 -19.66 4.06 -21.31
CA GLY A 38 -18.75 3.11 -21.96
C GLY A 38 -17.59 3.80 -22.69
N TRP A 39 -17.87 4.90 -23.38
CA TRP A 39 -16.84 5.70 -24.04
C TRP A 39 -15.89 6.35 -23.02
N ILE A 40 -16.44 6.91 -21.93
CA ILE A 40 -15.64 7.49 -20.83
C ILE A 40 -14.73 6.43 -20.21
N LYS A 41 -15.26 5.23 -19.97
CA LYS A 41 -14.47 4.09 -19.49
C LYS A 41 -13.30 3.80 -20.42
N LYS A 42 -13.55 3.63 -21.72
CA LYS A 42 -12.51 3.32 -22.72
C LYS A 42 -11.46 4.43 -22.85
N LYS A 43 -11.84 5.69 -22.64
CA LYS A 43 -10.93 6.85 -22.77
C LYS A 43 -9.96 6.99 -21.59
N TYR A 44 -10.43 6.80 -20.37
CA TYR A 44 -9.65 7.11 -19.16
C TYR A 44 -9.21 5.89 -18.36
N PHE A 45 -9.83 4.73 -18.60
CA PHE A 45 -9.57 3.52 -17.84
C PHE A 45 -9.11 2.38 -18.74
N THR A 46 -8.10 1.66 -18.28
CA THR A 46 -7.54 0.50 -18.97
C THR A 46 -7.56 -0.73 -18.05
N VAL A 47 -7.18 -1.86 -18.63
CA VAL A 47 -6.96 -3.13 -17.95
C VAL A 47 -5.47 -3.43 -17.97
N ILE A 48 -4.90 -3.75 -16.80
CA ILE A 48 -3.50 -4.17 -16.69
C ILE A 48 -3.45 -5.42 -15.83
N GLY A 49 -3.01 -6.53 -16.43
CA GLY A 49 -3.08 -7.85 -15.81
C GLY A 49 -4.52 -8.20 -15.41
N ASN A 50 -4.71 -8.60 -14.16
CA ASN A 50 -6.03 -8.98 -13.63
C ASN A 50 -6.84 -7.80 -13.08
N ARG A 51 -6.34 -6.56 -13.17
CA ARG A 51 -7.00 -5.38 -12.60
C ARG A 51 -7.64 -4.55 -13.70
N ASN A 52 -8.96 -4.39 -13.57
CA ASN A 52 -9.78 -3.52 -14.41
C ASN A 52 -9.95 -2.15 -13.75
N TRP A 53 -10.38 -1.15 -14.53
CA TRP A 53 -10.66 0.22 -14.05
C TRP A 53 -9.42 0.96 -13.54
N ILE A 54 -8.29 0.77 -14.19
CA ILE A 54 -7.06 1.50 -13.87
C ILE A 54 -7.06 2.82 -14.63
N PHE A 55 -7.06 3.92 -13.90
CA PHE A 55 -6.90 5.24 -14.49
C PHE A 55 -5.50 5.37 -15.11
N PHE A 56 -5.45 5.75 -16.38
CA PHE A 56 -4.20 5.91 -17.12
C PHE A 56 -4.18 7.21 -17.91
N GLY A 57 -2.97 7.69 -18.20
CA GLY A 57 -2.74 8.85 -19.05
C GLY A 57 -1.42 8.70 -19.81
N LYS A 58 -1.25 9.46 -20.89
CA LYS A 58 0.00 9.49 -21.67
C LYS A 58 0.79 10.74 -21.28
N VAL A 59 2.00 10.58 -20.77
CA VAL A 59 2.92 11.68 -20.41
C VAL A 59 4.23 11.44 -21.14
N LYS A 60 4.67 12.39 -21.98
CA LYS A 60 5.90 12.26 -22.79
C LYS A 60 6.01 10.89 -23.46
N GLU A 61 4.91 10.50 -24.12
CA GLU A 61 4.73 9.21 -24.81
C GLU A 61 4.65 7.94 -23.95
N LYS A 62 4.93 8.03 -22.65
CA LYS A 62 4.81 6.90 -21.73
C LYS A 62 3.41 6.81 -21.15
N ILE A 63 2.87 5.60 -21.07
CA ILE A 63 1.62 5.32 -20.37
C ILE A 63 1.93 5.34 -18.87
N VAL A 64 1.34 6.29 -18.15
CA VAL A 64 1.41 6.40 -16.70
C VAL A 64 0.08 5.96 -16.12
N THR A 65 0.14 5.21 -15.04
CA THR A 65 -1.05 4.68 -14.35
C THR A 65 -1.08 5.17 -12.92
N LEU A 66 -2.29 5.31 -12.38
CA LEU A 66 -2.45 5.63 -10.97
C LEU A 66 -2.06 4.44 -10.10
N ILE A 67 -1.11 4.66 -9.19
CA ILE A 67 -0.70 3.65 -8.22
C ILE A 67 -1.84 3.46 -7.21
N SER A 68 -2.27 2.21 -7.01
CA SER A 68 -3.27 1.87 -5.98
C SER A 68 -2.63 1.92 -4.59
N ALA A 69 -3.23 2.68 -3.67
CA ALA A 69 -2.77 2.74 -2.29
C ALA A 69 -2.85 1.37 -1.61
N GLN A 70 -3.82 0.52 -1.98
CA GLN A 70 -3.94 -0.85 -1.49
C GLN A 70 -2.77 -1.76 -1.88
N SER A 71 -2.07 -1.48 -2.98
CA SER A 71 -0.90 -2.28 -3.39
C SER A 71 0.35 -2.03 -2.52
N ILE A 72 0.31 -1.00 -1.67
CA ILE A 72 1.42 -0.67 -0.78
C ILE A 72 1.49 -1.70 0.34
N LYS A 73 2.56 -2.49 0.35
CA LYS A 73 2.80 -3.52 1.38
C LYS A 73 2.86 -2.88 2.77
N ILE A 74 1.93 -3.26 3.64
CA ILE A 74 1.93 -2.84 5.05
C ILE A 74 3.08 -3.54 5.76
N VAL A 75 3.97 -2.77 6.38
CA VAL A 75 5.11 -3.28 7.14
C VAL A 75 4.85 -3.03 8.61
N ARG A 76 4.58 -4.10 9.36
CA ARG A 76 4.33 -4.01 10.81
C ARG A 76 5.65 -3.95 11.55
N HIS A 77 5.71 -3.10 12.56
CA HIS A 77 6.80 -3.13 13.53
C HIS A 77 6.62 -4.34 14.45
N LEU A 78 7.64 -5.19 14.58
CA LEU A 78 7.68 -6.12 15.70
C LEU A 78 7.89 -5.31 16.98
N LYS A 79 7.10 -5.56 18.03
CA LYS A 79 7.36 -4.97 19.36
C LYS A 79 8.63 -5.59 19.98
N ILE A 80 9.34 -4.84 20.81
CA ILE A 80 10.40 -5.41 21.66
C ILE A 80 9.70 -6.18 22.78
N ARG A 81 10.26 -7.33 23.18
CA ARG A 81 9.73 -8.10 24.31
C ARG A 81 9.89 -7.29 25.58
N ASN A 82 8.84 -7.21 26.40
CA ASN A 82 8.86 -6.42 27.64
C ASN A 82 9.95 -6.89 28.63
N THR A 83 10.27 -8.19 28.60
CA THR A 83 11.29 -8.81 29.45
C THR A 83 12.71 -8.68 28.88
N ALA A 84 12.88 -8.13 27.67
CA ALA A 84 14.19 -8.07 27.03
C ALA A 84 15.04 -6.93 27.60
N ASN A 85 16.13 -7.30 28.26
CA ASN A 85 17.11 -6.34 28.77
C ASN A 85 18.34 -6.25 27.83
N PRO A 86 18.66 -5.08 27.26
CA PRO A 86 19.84 -4.89 26.39
C PRO A 86 21.18 -5.22 27.04
N PHE A 87 21.27 -5.14 28.37
CA PHE A 87 22.51 -5.34 29.12
C PHE A 87 22.70 -6.79 29.58
N ASP A 88 21.66 -7.62 29.46
CA ASP A 88 21.71 -9.01 29.87
C ASP A 88 22.22 -9.91 28.72
N LYS A 89 23.20 -10.76 29.02
CA LYS A 89 23.89 -11.60 28.04
C LYS A 89 22.94 -12.56 27.35
N CYS A 90 21.91 -13.05 28.04
CA CYS A 90 20.91 -13.95 27.48
C CYS A 90 20.19 -13.34 26.27
N TRP A 91 19.97 -12.01 26.25
CA TRP A 91 19.22 -11.32 25.19
C TRP A 91 20.08 -10.86 24.00
N LYS A 92 21.41 -11.06 24.03
CA LYS A 92 22.29 -10.64 22.92
C LYS A 92 21.85 -11.23 21.58
N ASP A 93 21.57 -12.53 21.55
CA ASP A 93 21.16 -13.22 20.32
C ASP A 93 19.81 -12.72 19.80
N TYR A 94 18.88 -12.40 20.70
CA TYR A 94 17.60 -11.78 20.35
C TYR A 94 17.80 -10.42 19.66
N PHE A 95 18.64 -9.54 20.21
CA PHE A 95 18.91 -8.22 19.61
C PHE A 95 19.69 -8.32 18.28
N ILE A 96 20.63 -9.26 18.15
CA ILE A 96 21.37 -9.52 16.90
C ILE A 96 20.42 -10.03 15.81
N ALA A 97 19.57 -11.01 16.11
CA ALA A 97 18.58 -11.56 15.18
C ALA A 97 17.57 -10.51 14.72
N ARG A 98 17.10 -9.69 15.65
CA ARG A 98 16.16 -8.60 15.39
C ARG A 98 16.76 -7.53 14.46
N LYS A 99 18.05 -7.21 14.59
CA LYS A 99 18.75 -6.25 13.73
C LYS A 99 18.94 -6.79 12.31
N ARG A 100 19.18 -8.10 12.16
CA ARG A 100 19.39 -8.75 10.85
C ARG A 100 18.08 -8.99 10.08
N ASN A 101 17.08 -9.61 10.72
CA ASN A 101 15.98 -10.23 9.98
C ASN A 101 14.58 -9.83 10.47
N GLY A 102 14.47 -9.10 11.59
CA GLY A 102 13.18 -8.87 12.25
C GLY A 102 12.49 -10.19 12.70
N THR A 103 13.25 -11.28 12.83
CA THR A 103 12.75 -12.59 13.27
C THR A 103 13.05 -12.83 14.75
N ASP A 104 12.16 -13.60 15.40
CA ASP A 104 12.13 -13.82 16.84
C ASP A 104 12.90 -15.10 17.21
N MET A 105 14.00 -14.99 17.96
CA MET A 105 14.70 -16.13 18.58
C MET A 105 14.48 -16.12 20.09
N ARG A 106 14.30 -17.29 20.71
CA ARG A 106 14.06 -17.44 22.16
C ARG A 106 15.38 -17.47 22.92
N CYS A 107 15.47 -16.71 24.02
CA CYS A 107 16.40 -17.03 25.10
C CYS A 107 15.90 -18.29 25.82
N ARG A 108 16.73 -19.33 25.92
CA ARG A 108 16.52 -20.39 26.91
C ARG A 108 17.03 -19.84 28.24
N VAL A 109 16.12 -19.64 29.18
CA VAL A 109 16.48 -19.37 30.57
C VAL A 109 16.72 -20.75 31.21
N ILE A 110 17.92 -20.96 31.77
CA ILE A 110 18.20 -22.07 32.69
C ILE A 110 17.68 -21.64 34.05
#